data_AF-A0A2V9ISI4-F1
#
_entry.id   AF-A0A2V9ISI4-F1
#
_cell.length_a   1.000
_cell.length_b   1.000
_cell.length_c   1.000
_cell.angle_alpha   90.00
_cell.angle_beta   90.00
_cell.angle_gamma   90.00
#
_symmetry.space_group_name_H-M   'P 1'
#
loop_
_entity.id
_entity.type
_entity.pdbx_description
1 polymer ?
#
loop_
_entity_poly.entity_id
_entity_poly.type
_entity_poly.pdbx_seq_one_letter_code
_entity_poly.pdbx_strand_id
1 'polypeptide(L)'
;MGSFKTPVFFLRKGASSFHHVLWVLAIALALGIGPATQAWQEARIEQVQTEDISAAGFSRIVREFSEEDGFFRSDNFVSNETSYLHILDKLRVMGGSGGAYIGVGPEQNFTYIAKMRPRIAFIVDIRRQAMIQHLMLKAIFQLSENRAEFLSRLVSRPLTGEDVPGRGAPIDKILAYLSASPASEEYFTANLASIRKLIQNDLQFPGTGNWGGPQWAGFPSLKELVLESDLHGRPGNFLVTDEDYAFVRDLQRRNRIIPVVGNFSGTKALAAVADYLKKNGYTVSAFYTSNVEQYLFANGTFAAFVENVRKLPITEKSLFIRAFPNMREPHPARIPGHRLTTLLQKVSDFLQDYDKSLYPDYWSLVTTHYIAAEEP
;
A
#
# COMPACT_ATOMS: atom_id res chain seq x y z
N MET A 1 74.47 -9.42 47.09
CA MET A 1 73.60 -9.85 45.97
C MET A 1 72.62 -8.70 45.75
N GLY A 2 72.94 -7.75 44.87
CA GLY A 2 72.67 -7.80 43.42
C GLY A 2 71.26 -7.25 43.20
N SER A 3 71.05 -6.02 42.74
CA SER A 3 71.11 -5.62 41.32
C SER A 3 70.94 -4.08 41.25
N PHE A 4 71.94 -3.29 40.86
CA PHE A 4 72.31 -2.84 39.51
C PHE A 4 71.42 -1.74 38.87
N LYS A 5 72.09 -0.59 38.60
CA LYS A 5 72.00 0.36 37.46
C LYS A 5 70.97 1.52 37.46
N THR A 6 71.49 2.72 37.77
CA THR A 6 71.34 4.03 37.05
C THR A 6 71.69 3.90 35.53
N PRO A 7 71.46 4.89 34.60
CA PRO A 7 71.17 6.34 34.75
C PRO A 7 70.20 7.03 33.73
N VAL A 8 69.74 8.24 34.11
CA VAL A 8 69.62 9.56 33.41
C VAL A 8 69.34 9.66 31.88
N PHE A 9 68.35 10.52 31.49
CA PHE A 9 68.44 11.79 30.72
C PHE A 9 67.28 12.09 29.73
N PHE A 10 66.91 13.39 29.67
CA PHE A 10 66.16 14.16 28.67
C PHE A 10 64.62 14.01 28.56
N LEU A 11 63.89 15.00 29.11
CA LEU A 11 62.56 15.38 28.63
C LEU A 11 62.63 16.74 27.93
N ARG A 12 62.32 16.69 26.64
CA ARG A 12 62.33 17.76 25.64
C ARG A 12 61.05 18.59 25.76
N LYS A 13 61.16 19.92 25.65
CA LYS A 13 60.05 20.86 25.48
C LYS A 13 59.28 20.59 24.17
N GLY A 14 57.95 20.72 24.22
CA GLY A 14 57.14 21.23 23.10
C GLY A 14 56.03 20.30 22.59
N ALA A 15 54.76 20.67 22.84
CA ALA A 15 53.59 20.57 21.93
C ALA A 15 52.24 20.55 22.69
N SER A 16 51.84 21.64 23.37
CA SER A 16 50.48 21.74 23.97
C SER A 16 49.48 22.55 23.11
N SER A 17 49.92 23.14 21.99
CA SER A 17 49.06 24.00 21.15
C SER A 17 48.28 23.26 20.06
N PHE A 18 48.70 22.06 19.65
CA PHE A 18 48.08 21.35 18.51
C PHE A 18 46.79 20.60 18.89
N HIS A 19 46.71 20.12 20.13
CA HIS A 19 45.52 19.38 20.60
C HIS A 19 44.30 20.30 20.74
N HIS A 20 44.48 21.54 21.20
CA HIS A 20 43.38 22.50 21.36
C HIS A 20 42.78 22.96 20.02
N VAL A 21 43.62 23.14 18.99
CA VAL A 21 43.16 23.53 17.64
C VAL A 21 42.42 22.37 16.96
N LEU A 22 42.88 21.13 17.16
CA LEU A 22 42.18 19.92 16.66
C LEU A 22 40.84 19.69 17.37
N TRP A 23 40.74 19.96 18.68
CA TRP A 23 39.46 19.89 19.40
C TRP A 23 38.46 20.96 18.97
N VAL A 24 38.91 22.20 18.73
CA VAL A 24 38.05 23.29 18.23
C VAL A 24 37.59 23.02 16.78
N LEU A 25 38.46 22.47 15.92
CA LEU A 25 38.08 22.06 14.56
C LEU A 25 37.15 20.83 14.55
N ALA A 26 37.32 19.86 15.45
CA ALA A 26 36.43 18.71 15.58
C ALA A 26 35.06 19.12 16.13
N ILE A 27 35.01 20.08 17.07
CA ILE A 27 33.75 20.66 17.58
C ILE A 27 33.10 21.54 16.49
N ALA A 28 33.86 22.29 15.69
CA ALA A 28 33.33 23.06 14.57
C ALA A 28 32.84 22.17 13.41
N LEU A 29 33.43 20.99 13.19
CA LEU A 29 32.94 20.00 12.22
C LEU A 29 31.71 19.24 12.75
N ALA A 30 31.65 18.96 14.06
CA ALA A 30 30.50 18.33 14.70
C ALA A 30 29.30 19.29 14.87
N LEU A 31 29.56 20.59 15.05
CA LEU A 31 28.55 21.67 15.01
C LEU A 31 28.24 22.15 13.58
N GLY A 32 29.09 21.79 12.61
CA GLY A 32 28.94 22.05 11.18
C GLY A 32 28.00 21.07 10.46
N ILE A 33 27.58 20.00 11.15
CA ILE A 33 26.34 19.24 10.83
C ILE A 33 25.14 20.08 11.30
N GLY A 34 25.11 21.34 10.85
CA GLY A 34 24.22 22.36 11.38
C GLY A 34 22.82 22.37 10.75
N PRO A 35 22.03 23.42 11.03
CA PRO A 35 20.71 23.65 10.43
C PRO A 35 20.71 23.60 8.90
N ALA A 36 21.83 23.95 8.27
CA ALA A 36 22.00 23.85 6.82
C ALA A 36 21.93 22.40 6.34
N THR A 37 22.67 21.45 6.91
CA THR A 37 22.60 20.04 6.49
C THR A 37 21.20 19.45 6.66
N GLN A 38 20.50 19.86 7.73
CA GLN A 38 19.12 19.45 7.98
C GLN A 38 18.15 20.06 6.95
N ALA A 39 18.24 21.37 6.68
CA ALA A 39 17.42 22.05 5.69
C ALA A 39 17.62 21.50 4.27
N TRP A 40 18.87 21.17 3.90
CA TRP A 40 19.17 20.51 2.63
C TRP A 40 18.56 19.11 2.53
N GLN A 41 18.56 18.35 3.62
CA GLN A 41 17.96 17.02 3.67
C GLN A 41 16.42 17.09 3.61
N GLU A 42 15.80 18.04 4.32
CA GLU A 42 14.36 18.30 4.27
C GLU A 42 13.92 18.73 2.85
N ALA A 43 14.63 19.67 2.22
CA ALA A 43 14.35 20.10 0.85
C ALA A 43 14.49 18.95 -0.16
N ARG A 44 15.50 18.10 0.00
CA ARG A 44 15.68 16.90 -0.85
C ARG A 44 14.53 15.90 -0.66
N ILE A 45 14.07 15.67 0.57
CA ILE A 45 12.92 14.80 0.83
C ILE A 45 11.67 15.39 0.18
N GLU A 46 11.43 16.69 0.34
CA GLU A 46 10.28 17.37 -0.28
C GLU A 46 10.30 17.24 -1.80
N GLN A 47 11.48 17.43 -2.42
CA GLN A 47 11.67 17.23 -3.86
C GLN A 47 11.35 15.79 -4.28
N VAL A 48 11.93 14.78 -3.61
CA VAL A 48 11.65 13.37 -3.91
C VAL A 48 10.17 13.00 -3.72
N GLN A 49 9.50 13.65 -2.77
CA GLN A 49 8.09 13.43 -2.50
C GLN A 49 7.14 14.15 -3.46
N THR A 50 7.65 15.07 -4.28
CA THR A 50 6.88 15.80 -5.29
C THR A 50 7.22 15.38 -6.71
N GLU A 51 8.40 14.81 -6.94
CA GLU A 51 8.83 14.27 -8.23
C GLU A 51 8.09 12.98 -8.63
N ASP A 52 7.87 12.86 -9.94
CA ASP A 52 7.33 11.65 -10.56
C ASP A 52 8.38 10.54 -10.59
N ILE A 53 7.94 9.30 -10.37
CA ILE A 53 8.80 8.14 -10.57
C ILE A 53 8.84 7.86 -12.08
N SER A 54 10.04 7.82 -12.68
CA SER A 54 10.16 7.49 -14.11
C SER A 54 9.70 6.06 -14.39
N ALA A 55 9.27 5.75 -15.61
CA ALA A 55 8.86 4.39 -16.00
C ALA A 55 9.95 3.33 -15.72
N ALA A 56 11.21 3.66 -16.03
CA ALA A 56 12.35 2.80 -15.73
C ALA A 56 12.60 2.67 -14.22
N GLY A 57 12.35 3.72 -13.44
CA GLY A 57 12.40 3.68 -11.98
C GLY A 57 11.31 2.77 -11.40
N PHE A 58 10.08 2.92 -11.89
CA PHE A 58 8.94 2.08 -11.53
C PHE A 58 9.19 0.60 -11.81
N SER A 59 9.56 0.26 -13.06
CA SER A 59 9.87 -1.11 -13.48
C SER A 59 10.98 -1.74 -12.62
N ARG A 60 12.03 -0.95 -12.34
CA ARG A 60 13.12 -1.36 -11.45
C ARG A 60 12.64 -1.67 -10.04
N ILE A 61 11.86 -0.78 -9.42
CA ILE A 61 11.34 -0.96 -8.06
C ILE A 61 10.51 -2.24 -8.00
N VAL A 62 9.54 -2.42 -8.90
CA VAL A 62 8.69 -3.61 -8.95
C VAL A 62 9.54 -4.88 -9.06
N ARG A 63 10.53 -4.91 -9.97
CA ARG A 63 11.39 -6.09 -10.16
C ARG A 63 12.30 -6.36 -8.97
N GLU A 64 12.95 -5.33 -8.44
CA GLU A 64 13.96 -5.48 -7.39
C GLU A 64 13.32 -5.77 -6.03
N PHE A 65 12.12 -5.23 -5.76
CA PHE A 65 11.45 -5.43 -4.47
C PHE A 65 10.69 -6.75 -4.45
N SER A 66 10.22 -7.21 -5.62
CA SER A 66 9.51 -8.47 -5.72
C SER A 66 10.39 -9.67 -5.35
N GLU A 67 9.77 -10.66 -4.71
CA GLU A 67 10.36 -11.98 -4.47
C GLU A 67 9.71 -13.06 -5.36
N GLU A 68 10.07 -14.32 -5.12
CA GLU A 68 9.42 -15.44 -5.80
C GLU A 68 7.93 -15.49 -5.45
N ASP A 69 7.10 -15.86 -6.41
CA ASP A 69 5.66 -15.97 -6.19
C ASP A 69 5.33 -17.15 -5.29
N GLY A 70 4.35 -16.93 -4.42
CA GLY A 70 3.78 -17.98 -3.59
C GLY A 70 2.40 -18.41 -4.07
N PHE A 71 1.85 -19.38 -3.36
CA PHE A 71 0.55 -19.96 -3.70
C PHE A 71 -0.58 -19.34 -2.87
N PHE A 72 -1.69 -19.03 -3.55
CA PHE A 72 -2.96 -18.73 -2.90
C PHE A 72 -4.10 -19.40 -3.67
N ARG A 73 -4.97 -20.10 -2.94
CA ARG A 73 -5.97 -21.02 -3.50
C ARG A 73 -7.07 -20.41 -4.38
N SER A 74 -7.16 -19.08 -4.48
CA SER A 74 -8.26 -18.39 -5.14
C SER A 74 -7.78 -17.31 -6.10
N ASP A 75 -8.33 -17.28 -7.30
CA ASP A 75 -8.15 -16.21 -8.27
C ASP A 75 -9.14 -15.09 -8.00
N ASN A 76 -8.97 -14.43 -6.87
CA ASN A 76 -9.76 -13.24 -6.52
C ASN A 76 -9.18 -12.04 -7.27
N PHE A 77 -9.85 -11.65 -8.35
CA PHE A 77 -9.62 -10.40 -9.08
C PHE A 77 -10.49 -9.24 -8.56
N VAL A 78 -11.48 -9.56 -7.72
CA VAL A 78 -12.39 -8.63 -7.06
C VAL A 78 -12.42 -8.97 -5.58
N SER A 79 -12.50 -7.97 -4.72
CA SER A 79 -12.65 -8.18 -3.28
C SER A 79 -13.96 -8.90 -2.95
N ASN A 80 -14.08 -9.45 -1.75
CA ASN A 80 -15.35 -9.96 -1.22
C ASN A 80 -15.78 -9.27 0.08
N GLU A 81 -15.12 -8.15 0.39
CA GLU A 81 -15.31 -7.38 1.61
C GLU A 81 -16.41 -6.34 1.38
N THR A 82 -17.67 -6.71 1.60
CA THR A 82 -18.78 -5.75 1.47
C THR A 82 -18.78 -4.66 2.55
N SER A 83 -18.06 -4.86 3.66
CA SER A 83 -17.95 -3.90 4.77
C SER A 83 -16.77 -2.92 4.67
N TYR A 84 -15.97 -2.98 3.60
CA TYR A 84 -14.72 -2.22 3.48
C TYR A 84 -14.88 -0.68 3.59
N LEU A 85 -16.07 -0.16 3.29
CA LEU A 85 -16.36 1.28 3.39
C LEU A 85 -16.66 1.75 4.82
N HIS A 86 -16.98 0.84 5.73
CA HIS A 86 -17.51 1.19 7.05
C HIS A 86 -16.50 1.98 7.90
N ILE A 87 -15.21 1.75 7.70
CA ILE A 87 -14.15 2.40 8.46
C ILE A 87 -13.72 3.77 7.91
N LEU A 88 -14.27 4.22 6.77
CA LEU A 88 -13.76 5.41 6.07
C LEU A 88 -13.86 6.69 6.91
N ASP A 89 -14.98 6.88 7.62
CA ASP A 89 -15.14 8.02 8.52
C ASP A 89 -14.16 7.95 9.69
N LYS A 90 -13.95 6.75 10.23
CA LYS A 90 -12.99 6.53 11.32
C LYS A 90 -11.56 6.83 10.88
N LEU A 91 -11.14 6.35 9.71
CA LEU A 91 -9.83 6.66 9.13
C LEU A 91 -9.60 8.17 8.99
N ARG A 92 -10.61 8.92 8.55
CA ARG A 92 -10.54 10.38 8.43
C ARG A 92 -10.32 11.03 9.80
N VAL A 93 -11.08 10.63 10.82
CA VAL A 93 -10.97 11.18 12.19
C VAL A 93 -9.62 10.85 12.82
N MET A 94 -9.10 9.64 12.59
CA MET A 94 -7.82 9.19 13.14
C MET A 94 -6.59 9.79 12.43
N GLY A 95 -6.80 10.61 11.40
CA GLY A 95 -5.71 11.27 10.68
C GLY A 95 -4.89 10.33 9.81
N GLY A 96 -5.48 9.22 9.35
CA GLY A 96 -4.86 8.32 8.38
C GLY A 96 -4.85 8.96 7.00
N SER A 97 -4.02 9.99 6.78
CA SER A 97 -3.90 10.65 5.48
C SER A 97 -2.46 11.03 5.12
N GLY A 98 -2.18 11.19 3.83
CA GLY A 98 -0.83 11.47 3.34
C GLY A 98 0.13 10.28 3.54
N GLY A 99 1.43 10.54 3.62
CA GLY A 99 2.44 9.51 3.84
C GLY A 99 2.45 8.41 2.78
N ALA A 100 2.67 7.18 3.21
CA ALA A 100 2.65 5.97 2.39
C ALA A 100 1.48 5.05 2.76
N TYR A 101 0.90 4.41 1.75
CA TYR A 101 -0.08 3.33 1.91
C TYR A 101 0.56 2.00 1.54
N ILE A 102 0.29 0.96 2.31
CA ILE A 102 0.65 -0.43 1.97
C ILE A 102 -0.64 -1.24 1.98
N GLY A 103 -0.84 -2.14 1.00
CA GLY A 103 -2.02 -2.99 0.99
C GLY A 103 -1.82 -4.29 0.24
N VAL A 104 -2.65 -5.29 0.54
CA VAL A 104 -2.73 -6.56 -0.21
C VAL A 104 -3.98 -6.59 -1.09
N GLY A 105 -4.02 -7.48 -2.08
CA GLY A 105 -5.22 -7.76 -2.85
C GLY A 105 -5.50 -6.71 -3.94
N PRO A 106 -6.71 -6.75 -4.53
CA PRO A 106 -6.98 -6.06 -5.79
C PRO A 106 -7.48 -4.61 -5.59
N GLU A 107 -8.66 -4.29 -6.10
CA GLU A 107 -9.15 -2.93 -6.36
C GLU A 107 -9.63 -2.15 -5.15
N GLN A 108 -9.97 -2.80 -4.03
CA GLN A 108 -10.41 -2.12 -2.81
C GLN A 108 -9.35 -1.15 -2.27
N ASN A 109 -8.08 -1.42 -2.58
CA ASN A 109 -6.96 -0.52 -2.31
C ASN A 109 -7.15 0.86 -2.93
N PHE A 110 -7.75 0.98 -4.12
CA PHE A 110 -7.94 2.27 -4.77
C PHE A 110 -8.93 3.17 -4.03
N THR A 111 -9.93 2.59 -3.36
CA THR A 111 -10.83 3.35 -2.48
C THR A 111 -10.09 3.88 -1.27
N TYR A 112 -9.28 3.06 -0.59
CA TYR A 112 -8.47 3.54 0.53
C TYR A 112 -7.45 4.60 0.08
N ILE A 113 -6.76 4.39 -1.04
CA ILE A 113 -5.83 5.37 -1.64
C ILE A 113 -6.58 6.67 -1.95
N ALA A 114 -7.77 6.61 -2.55
CA ALA A 114 -8.56 7.80 -2.84
C ALA A 114 -8.89 8.57 -1.55
N LYS A 115 -9.39 7.89 -0.51
CA LYS A 115 -9.86 8.56 0.71
C LYS A 115 -8.73 9.03 1.63
N MET A 116 -7.63 8.28 1.69
CA MET A 116 -6.46 8.61 2.51
C MET A 116 -5.51 9.59 1.83
N ARG A 117 -5.59 9.74 0.51
CA ARG A 117 -4.73 10.63 -0.28
C ARG A 117 -3.21 10.44 0.02
N PRO A 118 -2.66 9.21 -0.01
CA PRO A 118 -1.24 9.00 0.25
C PRO A 118 -0.37 9.62 -0.85
N ARG A 119 0.89 9.92 -0.54
CA ARG A 119 1.86 10.38 -1.55
C ARG A 119 2.39 9.21 -2.38
N ILE A 120 2.44 8.01 -1.81
CA ILE A 120 2.88 6.78 -2.47
C ILE A 120 2.13 5.57 -1.92
N ALA A 121 1.90 4.56 -2.76
CA ALA A 121 1.26 3.32 -2.39
C ALA A 121 2.04 2.10 -2.89
N PHE A 122 2.17 1.09 -2.03
CA PHE A 122 2.72 -0.23 -2.38
C PHE A 122 1.62 -1.28 -2.23
N ILE A 123 1.35 -2.02 -3.31
CA ILE A 123 0.42 -3.15 -3.26
C ILE A 123 1.24 -4.43 -3.24
N VAL A 124 1.34 -5.05 -2.07
CA VAL A 124 2.17 -6.23 -1.81
C VAL A 124 1.27 -7.46 -1.76
N ASP A 125 1.37 -8.34 -2.75
CA ASP A 125 0.56 -9.57 -2.83
C ASP A 125 1.47 -10.76 -3.13
N ILE A 126 1.20 -11.90 -2.52
CA ILE A 126 2.02 -13.11 -2.67
C ILE A 126 1.97 -13.67 -4.10
N ARG A 127 0.91 -13.34 -4.87
CA ARG A 127 0.69 -13.83 -6.23
C ARG A 127 1.31 -12.89 -7.27
N ARG A 128 2.08 -13.43 -8.20
CA ARG A 128 2.52 -12.71 -9.40
C ARG A 128 1.32 -12.21 -10.22
N GLN A 129 0.25 -12.99 -10.29
CA GLN A 129 -0.97 -12.69 -11.03
C GLN A 129 -1.64 -11.41 -10.52
N ALA A 130 -1.61 -11.17 -9.20
CA ALA A 130 -2.12 -9.93 -8.61
C ALA A 130 -1.27 -8.72 -9.02
N MET A 131 0.06 -8.85 -9.04
CA MET A 131 0.94 -7.80 -9.55
C MET A 131 0.63 -7.49 -11.03
N ILE A 132 0.46 -8.51 -11.88
CA ILE A 132 0.15 -8.31 -13.30
C ILE A 132 -1.25 -7.69 -13.46
N GLN A 133 -2.24 -8.06 -12.63
CA GLN A 133 -3.56 -7.42 -12.59
C GLN A 133 -3.44 -5.92 -12.27
N HIS A 134 -2.62 -5.52 -11.30
CA HIS A 134 -2.39 -4.12 -10.99
C HIS A 134 -1.67 -3.35 -12.11
N LEU A 135 -0.77 -4.00 -12.85
CA LEU A 135 -0.18 -3.41 -14.07
C LEU A 135 -1.23 -3.21 -15.18
N MET A 136 -2.16 -4.14 -15.34
CA MET A 136 -3.31 -3.99 -16.25
C MET A 136 -4.20 -2.82 -15.82
N LEU A 137 -4.57 -2.75 -14.55
CA LEU A 137 -5.40 -1.66 -14.01
C LEU A 137 -4.71 -0.31 -14.18
N LYS A 138 -3.40 -0.24 -13.92
CA LYS A 138 -2.57 0.95 -14.17
C LYS A 138 -2.63 1.40 -15.62
N ALA A 139 -2.54 0.47 -16.59
CA ALA A 139 -2.68 0.80 -18.01
C ALA A 139 -4.08 1.37 -18.33
N ILE A 140 -5.13 0.76 -17.77
CA ILE A 140 -6.50 1.25 -17.95
C ILE A 140 -6.67 2.66 -17.36
N PHE A 141 -6.11 2.95 -16.18
CA PHE A 141 -6.11 4.30 -15.60
C PHE A 141 -5.40 5.32 -16.50
N GLN A 142 -4.28 4.95 -17.13
CA GLN A 142 -3.57 5.85 -18.05
C GLN A 142 -4.41 6.15 -19.29
N LEU A 143 -5.06 5.13 -19.85
CA LEU A 143 -5.86 5.21 -21.08
C LEU A 143 -7.24 5.86 -20.91
N SER A 144 -7.78 5.89 -19.69
CA SER A 144 -9.12 6.41 -19.41
C SER A 144 -9.05 7.77 -18.74
N GLU A 145 -9.68 8.78 -19.31
CA GLU A 145 -9.68 10.13 -18.72
C GLU A 145 -10.67 10.28 -17.56
N ASN A 146 -11.74 9.49 -17.58
CA ASN A 146 -12.85 9.57 -16.63
C ASN A 146 -13.34 8.16 -16.21
N ARG A 147 -14.27 8.15 -15.25
CA ARG A 147 -14.82 6.95 -14.62
C ARG A 147 -15.57 6.05 -15.61
N ALA A 148 -16.33 6.64 -16.54
CA ALA A 148 -17.08 5.89 -17.55
C ALA A 148 -16.13 5.17 -18.51
N GLU A 149 -15.10 5.87 -18.99
CA GLU A 149 -14.06 5.28 -19.83
C GLU A 149 -13.25 4.20 -19.11
N PHE A 150 -12.97 4.39 -17.81
CA PHE A 150 -12.29 3.38 -17.00
C PHE A 150 -13.09 2.09 -16.95
N LEU A 151 -14.37 2.18 -16.59
CA LEU A 151 -15.25 1.03 -16.51
C LEU A 151 -15.50 0.40 -17.88
N SER A 152 -15.69 1.22 -18.93
CA SER A 152 -15.84 0.77 -20.32
C SER A 152 -14.67 -0.09 -20.77
N ARG A 153 -13.43 0.35 -20.52
CA ARG A 153 -12.23 -0.45 -20.81
C ARG A 153 -12.10 -1.66 -19.89
N LEU A 154 -12.40 -1.54 -18.61
CA LEU A 154 -12.29 -2.66 -17.67
C LEU A 154 -13.20 -3.83 -18.05
N VAL A 155 -14.43 -3.55 -18.47
CA VAL A 155 -15.43 -4.58 -18.85
C VAL A 155 -15.53 -4.79 -20.36
N SER A 156 -14.69 -4.10 -21.15
CA SER A 156 -14.68 -4.11 -22.61
C SER A 156 -16.05 -3.90 -23.25
N ARG A 157 -16.78 -2.88 -22.78
CA ARG A 157 -18.06 -2.45 -23.36
C ARG A 157 -17.95 -0.99 -23.84
N PRO A 158 -18.09 -0.72 -25.15
CA PRO A 158 -17.84 0.61 -25.70
C PRO A 158 -18.89 1.63 -25.25
N LEU A 159 -18.48 2.89 -25.12
CA LEU A 159 -19.37 4.04 -24.87
C LEU A 159 -19.85 4.62 -26.21
N THR A 160 -20.81 3.94 -26.86
CA THR A 160 -21.34 4.32 -28.18
C THR A 160 -22.87 4.33 -28.22
N GLY A 161 -23.44 5.11 -29.14
CA GLY A 161 -24.89 5.22 -29.29
C GLY A 161 -25.51 6.36 -28.48
N GLU A 162 -26.81 6.25 -28.22
CA GLU A 162 -27.58 7.23 -27.44
C GLU A 162 -27.32 7.07 -25.93
N ASP A 163 -27.59 8.12 -25.15
CA ASP A 163 -27.51 8.12 -23.68
C ASP A 163 -26.15 7.76 -23.06
N VAL A 164 -25.05 7.95 -23.80
CA VAL A 164 -23.70 7.79 -23.25
C VAL A 164 -23.54 8.67 -22.01
N PRO A 165 -23.21 8.10 -20.83
CA PRO A 165 -23.10 8.87 -19.60
C PRO A 165 -22.02 9.94 -19.70
N GLY A 166 -22.38 11.19 -19.40
CA GLY A 166 -21.42 12.29 -19.29
C GLY A 166 -20.43 12.10 -18.13
N ARG A 167 -19.36 12.90 -18.13
CA ARG A 167 -18.28 12.82 -17.11
C ARG A 167 -18.78 12.87 -15.66
N GLY A 168 -19.71 13.79 -15.37
CA GLY A 168 -20.31 13.95 -14.04
C GLY A 168 -21.47 13.01 -13.73
N ALA A 169 -21.74 12.00 -14.58
CA ALA A 169 -22.86 11.09 -14.35
C ALA A 169 -22.71 10.34 -13.01
N PRO A 170 -23.82 10.12 -12.28
CA PRO A 170 -23.85 9.22 -11.14
C PRO A 170 -23.34 7.82 -11.48
N ILE A 171 -22.65 7.18 -10.54
CA ILE A 171 -22.00 5.89 -10.78
C ILE A 171 -22.99 4.77 -11.14
N ASP A 172 -24.19 4.78 -10.56
CA ASP A 172 -25.28 3.86 -10.87
C ASP A 172 -25.74 3.98 -12.33
N LYS A 173 -25.78 5.21 -12.88
CA LYS A 173 -26.11 5.46 -14.29
C LYS A 173 -25.03 4.93 -15.23
N ILE A 174 -23.76 5.12 -14.89
CA ILE A 174 -22.64 4.57 -15.67
C ILE A 174 -22.71 3.04 -15.69
N LEU A 175 -22.91 2.42 -14.52
CA LEU A 175 -23.02 0.97 -14.39
C LEU A 175 -24.26 0.40 -15.09
N ALA A 176 -25.41 1.10 -15.03
CA ALA A 176 -26.63 0.72 -15.72
C ALA A 176 -26.44 0.75 -17.24
N TYR A 177 -25.85 1.82 -17.78
CA TYR A 177 -25.52 1.92 -19.19
C TYR A 177 -24.64 0.75 -19.63
N LEU A 178 -23.49 0.55 -18.96
CA LEU A 178 -22.56 -0.53 -19.30
C LEU A 178 -23.20 -1.91 -19.16
N SER A 179 -24.07 -2.14 -18.18
CA SER A 179 -24.78 -3.42 -18.03
C SER A 179 -25.70 -3.72 -19.21
N ALA A 180 -26.31 -2.69 -19.80
CA ALA A 180 -27.20 -2.80 -20.95
C ALA A 180 -26.46 -2.85 -22.30
N SER A 181 -25.24 -2.28 -22.39
CA SER A 181 -24.43 -2.30 -23.61
C SER A 181 -24.04 -3.73 -24.02
N PRO A 182 -24.14 -4.10 -25.30
CA PRO A 182 -23.69 -5.41 -25.76
C PRO A 182 -22.18 -5.58 -25.58
N ALA A 183 -21.75 -6.82 -25.36
CA ALA A 183 -20.33 -7.15 -25.43
C ALA A 183 -19.83 -6.98 -26.87
N SER A 184 -18.60 -6.49 -27.05
CA SER A 184 -17.97 -6.31 -28.36
C SER A 184 -16.60 -6.99 -28.37
N GLU A 185 -16.48 -8.05 -29.18
CA GLU A 185 -15.22 -8.78 -29.36
C GLU A 185 -14.15 -7.92 -30.04
N GLU A 186 -14.57 -7.08 -30.99
CA GLU A 186 -13.70 -6.09 -31.64
C GLU A 186 -13.13 -5.11 -30.61
N TYR A 187 -14.00 -4.53 -29.77
CA TYR A 187 -13.57 -3.60 -28.72
C TYR A 187 -12.68 -4.30 -27.69
N PHE A 188 -13.01 -5.52 -27.27
CA PHE A 188 -12.18 -6.32 -26.39
C PHE A 188 -10.77 -6.54 -26.97
N THR A 189 -10.67 -6.92 -28.24
CA THR A 189 -9.40 -7.18 -28.93
C THR A 189 -8.55 -5.91 -29.03
N ALA A 190 -9.16 -4.79 -29.44
CA ALA A 190 -8.48 -3.49 -29.53
C ALA A 190 -8.02 -2.98 -28.16
N ASN A 191 -8.85 -3.15 -27.13
CA ASN A 191 -8.54 -2.76 -25.76
C ASN A 191 -7.40 -3.60 -25.18
N LEU A 192 -7.43 -4.93 -25.37
CA LEU A 192 -6.36 -5.83 -24.96
C LEU A 192 -5.03 -5.49 -25.63
N ALA A 193 -5.04 -5.18 -26.94
CA ALA A 193 -3.85 -4.76 -27.67
C ALA A 193 -3.28 -3.44 -27.11
N SER A 194 -4.14 -2.46 -26.81
CA SER A 194 -3.75 -1.17 -26.24
C SER A 194 -3.14 -1.31 -24.84
N ILE A 195 -3.77 -2.10 -23.98
CA ILE A 195 -3.27 -2.41 -22.63
C ILE A 195 -1.91 -3.11 -22.70
N ARG A 196 -1.77 -4.13 -23.55
CA ARG A 196 -0.50 -4.85 -23.73
C ARG A 196 0.60 -3.93 -24.22
N LYS A 197 0.32 -3.11 -25.23
CA LYS A 197 1.28 -2.14 -25.79
C LYS A 197 1.78 -1.18 -24.72
N LEU A 198 0.89 -0.64 -23.89
CA LEU A 198 1.25 0.28 -22.81
C LEU A 198 2.11 -0.41 -21.73
N ILE A 199 1.74 -1.62 -21.30
CA ILE A 199 2.54 -2.38 -20.32
C ILE A 199 3.94 -2.69 -20.87
N GLN A 200 4.03 -3.10 -22.13
CA GLN A 200 5.30 -3.50 -22.75
C GLN A 200 6.20 -2.31 -23.06
N ASN A 201 5.65 -1.27 -23.67
CA ASN A 201 6.46 -0.16 -24.21
C ASN A 201 6.63 0.95 -23.18
N ASP A 202 5.55 1.29 -22.47
CA ASP A 202 5.52 2.48 -21.62
C ASP A 202 5.86 2.14 -20.17
N LEU A 203 5.47 0.94 -19.69
CA LEU A 203 5.88 0.44 -18.37
C LEU A 203 7.13 -0.45 -18.41
N GLN A 204 7.62 -0.80 -19.61
CA GLN A 204 8.84 -1.59 -19.82
C GLN A 204 8.81 -2.97 -19.14
N PHE A 205 7.66 -3.67 -19.18
CA PHE A 205 7.51 -5.04 -18.69
C PHE A 205 7.37 -6.05 -19.84
N PRO A 206 8.25 -7.06 -19.96
CA PRO A 206 8.07 -8.14 -20.94
C PRO A 206 6.91 -9.05 -20.49
N GLY A 207 5.80 -9.05 -21.24
CA GLY A 207 4.59 -9.76 -20.84
C GLY A 207 4.45 -11.15 -21.48
N THR A 208 4.50 -12.21 -20.66
CA THR A 208 3.85 -13.50 -20.92
C THR A 208 3.24 -14.00 -19.61
N GLY A 209 1.92 -13.92 -19.46
CA GLY A 209 1.20 -14.44 -18.30
C GLY A 209 -0.16 -14.96 -18.74
N ASN A 210 -0.53 -16.14 -18.25
CA ASN A 210 -1.84 -16.74 -18.50
C ASN A 210 -2.85 -16.13 -17.51
N TRP A 211 -3.99 -15.68 -18.02
CA TRP A 211 -5.00 -14.93 -17.27
C TRP A 211 -6.23 -15.81 -17.04
N GLY A 212 -6.23 -16.60 -15.98
CA GLY A 212 -7.43 -17.33 -15.62
C GLY A 212 -7.24 -18.38 -14.54
N GLY A 213 -8.21 -18.43 -13.65
CA GLY A 213 -8.52 -19.59 -12.83
C GLY A 213 -9.88 -19.42 -12.14
N PRO A 214 -10.32 -20.42 -11.35
CA PRO A 214 -11.71 -20.57 -10.96
C PRO A 214 -12.19 -19.52 -9.94
N GLN A 215 -13.35 -18.91 -10.22
CA GLN A 215 -14.05 -18.01 -9.29
C GLN A 215 -14.81 -18.83 -8.23
N TRP A 216 -14.82 -18.35 -6.98
CA TRP A 216 -15.56 -18.99 -5.89
C TRP A 216 -17.00 -18.48 -5.85
N ALA A 217 -17.98 -19.39 -5.81
CA ALA A 217 -19.40 -19.03 -5.76
C ALA A 217 -19.76 -18.21 -4.49
N GLY A 218 -20.65 -17.22 -4.65
CA GLY A 218 -21.15 -16.38 -3.56
C GLY A 218 -20.29 -15.16 -3.20
N PHE A 219 -19.39 -14.75 -4.09
CA PHE A 219 -18.64 -13.49 -3.98
C PHE A 219 -19.42 -12.35 -4.66
N PRO A 220 -19.35 -11.12 -4.13
CA PRO A 220 -19.96 -9.98 -4.81
C PRO A 220 -19.29 -9.73 -6.15
N SER A 221 -20.08 -9.29 -7.12
CA SER A 221 -19.62 -8.70 -8.36
C SER A 221 -18.94 -7.36 -8.11
N LEU A 222 -18.10 -6.91 -9.06
CA LEU A 222 -17.54 -5.56 -9.02
C LEU A 222 -18.64 -4.49 -8.93
N LYS A 223 -19.78 -4.70 -9.60
CA LYS A 223 -20.92 -3.79 -9.56
C LYS A 223 -21.47 -3.65 -8.15
N GLU A 224 -21.63 -4.76 -7.43
CA GLU A 224 -22.10 -4.74 -6.04
C GLU A 224 -21.11 -3.97 -5.15
N LEU A 225 -19.80 -4.27 -5.22
CA LEU A 225 -18.78 -3.55 -4.43
C LEU A 225 -18.68 -2.05 -4.71
N VAL A 226 -18.90 -1.63 -5.96
CA VAL A 226 -18.89 -0.21 -6.34
C VAL A 226 -20.12 0.51 -5.78
N LEU A 227 -21.24 -0.20 -5.65
CA LEU A 227 -22.52 0.33 -5.13
C LEU A 227 -22.68 0.14 -3.61
N GLU A 228 -21.75 -0.53 -2.94
CA GLU A 228 -21.74 -0.61 -1.47
C GLU A 228 -21.72 0.78 -0.83
N SER A 229 -22.20 0.83 0.40
CA SER A 229 -22.30 2.06 1.19
C SER A 229 -21.53 1.95 2.50
N ASP A 230 -21.21 3.10 3.09
CA ASP A 230 -20.70 3.18 4.46
C ASP A 230 -21.81 2.95 5.51
N LEU A 231 -21.45 3.05 6.79
CA LEU A 231 -22.37 2.89 7.93
C LEU A 231 -23.53 3.90 7.95
N HIS A 232 -23.44 4.98 7.17
CA HIS A 232 -24.44 6.03 7.07
C HIS A 232 -25.20 5.98 5.74
N GLY A 233 -25.07 4.90 4.97
CA GLY A 233 -25.74 4.72 3.69
C GLY A 233 -25.17 5.59 2.57
N ARG A 234 -23.94 6.11 2.71
CA ARG A 234 -23.30 6.95 1.69
C ARG A 234 -22.37 6.10 0.83
N PRO A 235 -22.37 6.30 -0.49
CA PRO A 235 -21.44 5.60 -1.39
C PRO A 235 -20.01 6.09 -1.15
N GLY A 236 -19.06 5.15 -1.07
CA GLY A 236 -17.67 5.46 -0.68
C GLY A 236 -16.59 5.05 -1.67
N ASN A 237 -16.93 4.28 -2.71
CA ASN A 237 -15.96 3.77 -3.68
C ASN A 237 -15.24 4.90 -4.46
N PHE A 238 -13.99 4.69 -4.90
CA PHE A 238 -13.24 5.68 -5.68
C PHE A 238 -13.90 6.08 -7.01
N LEU A 239 -14.80 5.25 -7.54
CA LEU A 239 -15.58 5.54 -8.76
C LEU A 239 -16.85 6.37 -8.49
N VAL A 240 -17.12 6.75 -7.24
CA VAL A 240 -18.30 7.55 -6.90
C VAL A 240 -18.13 9.00 -7.36
N THR A 241 -16.92 9.56 -7.21
CA THR A 241 -16.64 10.96 -7.52
C THR A 241 -15.53 11.09 -8.55
N ASP A 242 -15.61 12.13 -9.40
CA ASP A 242 -14.54 12.44 -10.36
C ASP A 242 -13.23 12.82 -9.67
N GLU A 243 -13.31 13.45 -8.50
CA GLU A 243 -12.13 13.84 -7.72
C GLU A 243 -11.35 12.62 -7.22
N ASP A 244 -12.04 11.62 -6.67
CA ASP A 244 -11.41 10.39 -6.19
C ASP A 244 -10.78 9.59 -7.31
N TYR A 245 -11.50 9.46 -8.42
CA TYR A 245 -10.96 8.82 -9.61
C TYR A 245 -9.73 9.57 -10.15
N ALA A 246 -9.83 10.90 -10.29
CA ALA A 246 -8.75 11.73 -10.81
C ALA A 246 -7.49 11.64 -9.93
N PHE A 247 -7.65 11.60 -8.60
CA PHE A 247 -6.54 11.43 -7.68
C PHE A 247 -5.83 10.08 -7.85
N VAL A 248 -6.57 8.97 -7.90
CA VAL A 248 -5.98 7.63 -8.11
C VAL A 248 -5.32 7.56 -9.47
N ARG A 249 -5.96 8.10 -10.51
CA ARG A 249 -5.40 8.19 -11.86
C ARG A 249 -4.11 9.00 -11.88
N ASP A 250 -4.05 10.13 -11.19
CA ASP A 250 -2.86 10.96 -11.11
C ASP A 250 -1.69 10.22 -10.45
N LEU A 251 -1.92 9.57 -9.29
CA LEU A 251 -0.92 8.70 -8.66
C LEU A 251 -0.44 7.57 -9.60
N GLN A 252 -1.36 6.95 -10.36
CA GLN A 252 -0.99 5.94 -11.36
C GLN A 252 -0.11 6.53 -12.46
N ARG A 253 -0.44 7.71 -12.99
CA ARG A 253 0.35 8.37 -14.06
C ARG A 253 1.74 8.77 -13.58
N ARG A 254 1.87 9.19 -12.32
CA ARG A 254 3.15 9.52 -11.67
C ARG A 254 3.94 8.29 -11.20
N ASN A 255 3.44 7.09 -11.50
CA ASN A 255 4.03 5.80 -11.12
C ASN A 255 4.20 5.61 -9.60
N ARG A 256 3.26 6.12 -8.80
CA ARG A 256 3.30 6.09 -7.33
C ARG A 256 2.33 5.08 -6.69
N ILE A 257 1.69 4.23 -7.49
CA ILE A 257 1.01 3.02 -7.01
C ILE A 257 1.79 1.82 -7.56
N ILE A 258 2.52 1.13 -6.70
CA ILE A 258 3.59 0.20 -7.08
C ILE A 258 3.19 -1.22 -6.64
N PRO A 259 2.84 -2.12 -7.57
CA PRO A 259 2.59 -3.50 -7.23
C PRO A 259 3.89 -4.28 -7.04
N VAL A 260 3.97 -5.10 -5.99
CA VAL A 260 5.14 -5.90 -5.62
C VAL A 260 4.69 -7.32 -5.30
N VAL A 261 5.39 -8.33 -5.83
CA VAL A 261 5.18 -9.72 -5.40
C VAL A 261 5.86 -9.91 -4.06
N GLY A 262 5.09 -10.22 -3.02
CA GLY A 262 5.61 -10.33 -1.67
C GLY A 262 4.73 -11.13 -0.72
N ASN A 263 5.37 -12.02 0.04
CA ASN A 263 4.84 -12.63 1.23
C ASN A 263 5.05 -11.68 2.43
N PHE A 264 4.02 -11.45 3.23
CA PHE A 264 4.11 -10.61 4.42
C PHE A 264 5.09 -11.14 5.47
N SER A 265 5.31 -12.46 5.54
CA SER A 265 6.37 -13.08 6.35
C SER A 265 7.66 -13.37 5.59
N GLY A 266 7.76 -12.96 4.31
CA GLY A 266 8.95 -13.08 3.48
C GLY A 266 10.08 -12.16 3.95
N THR A 267 11.31 -12.42 3.52
CA THR A 267 12.48 -11.68 4.00
C THR A 267 12.80 -10.44 3.16
N LYS A 268 12.17 -10.28 1.99
CA LYS A 268 12.57 -9.30 0.98
C LYS A 268 11.56 -8.17 0.77
N ALA A 269 10.34 -8.47 0.34
CA ALA A 269 9.45 -7.46 -0.24
C ALA A 269 9.11 -6.32 0.74
N LEU A 270 8.59 -6.64 1.93
CA LEU A 270 8.28 -5.61 2.94
C LEU A 270 9.52 -4.91 3.49
N ALA A 271 10.66 -5.60 3.57
CA ALA A 271 11.92 -4.99 3.99
C ALA A 271 12.42 -3.97 2.97
N ALA A 272 12.38 -4.29 1.68
CA ALA A 272 12.75 -3.38 0.60
C ALA A 272 11.81 -2.17 0.52
N VAL A 273 10.50 -2.38 0.73
CA VAL A 273 9.53 -1.28 0.88
C VAL A 273 9.90 -0.40 2.08
N ALA A 274 10.17 -0.98 3.25
CA ALA A 274 10.55 -0.23 4.45
C ALA A 274 11.81 0.64 4.22
N ASP A 275 12.84 0.07 3.59
CA ASP A 275 14.08 0.78 3.27
C ASP A 275 13.84 1.93 2.28
N TYR A 276 13.00 1.70 1.26
CA TYR A 276 12.60 2.75 0.33
C TYR A 276 11.86 3.88 1.04
N LEU A 277 10.89 3.56 1.90
CA LEU A 277 10.12 4.56 2.61
C LEU A 277 11.03 5.41 3.50
N LYS A 278 11.92 4.79 4.29
CA LYS A 278 12.90 5.49 5.13
C LYS A 278 13.83 6.38 4.32
N LYS A 279 14.42 5.84 3.24
CA LYS A 279 15.36 6.56 2.38
C LYS A 279 14.74 7.82 1.74
N ASN A 280 13.44 7.78 1.47
CA ASN A 280 12.70 8.86 0.80
C ASN A 280 11.79 9.65 1.76
N GLY A 281 11.97 9.49 3.08
CA GLY A 281 11.30 10.29 4.12
C GLY A 281 9.79 10.06 4.24
N TYR A 282 9.27 8.91 3.82
CA TYR A 282 7.86 8.57 3.98
C TYR A 282 7.62 7.84 5.30
N THR A 283 6.45 8.08 5.88
CA THR A 283 5.88 7.30 6.98
C THR A 283 4.65 6.55 6.47
N VAL A 284 4.46 5.31 6.90
CA VAL A 284 3.24 4.53 6.62
C VAL A 284 2.05 5.14 7.37
N SER A 285 1.04 5.57 6.64
CA SER A 285 -0.22 6.07 7.20
C SER A 285 -1.21 4.92 7.45
N ALA A 286 -1.30 3.99 6.50
CA ALA A 286 -2.00 2.74 6.73
C ALA A 286 -1.36 1.54 6.03
N PHE A 287 -1.58 0.38 6.64
CA PHE A 287 -1.27 -0.93 6.12
C PHE A 287 -2.54 -1.79 6.10
N TYR A 288 -3.10 -2.02 4.92
CA TYR A 288 -4.25 -2.89 4.70
C TYR A 288 -3.81 -4.36 4.53
N THR A 289 -4.25 -5.24 5.44
CA THR A 289 -3.85 -6.65 5.48
C THR A 289 -4.92 -7.61 5.01
N SER A 290 -6.15 -7.13 4.73
CA SER A 290 -7.31 -8.01 4.49
C SER A 290 -7.39 -9.07 5.61
N ASN A 291 -7.53 -10.36 5.26
CA ASN A 291 -7.46 -11.48 6.20
C ASN A 291 -6.12 -12.24 6.14
N VAL A 292 -5.04 -11.65 5.61
CA VAL A 292 -3.73 -12.32 5.46
C VAL A 292 -3.20 -12.87 6.78
N GLU A 293 -3.42 -12.13 7.87
CA GLU A 293 -2.95 -12.52 9.21
C GLU A 293 -3.51 -13.86 9.67
N GLN A 294 -4.71 -14.26 9.24
CA GLN A 294 -5.26 -15.60 9.49
C GLN A 294 -4.33 -16.71 8.98
N TYR A 295 -3.78 -16.54 7.77
CA TYR A 295 -2.87 -17.50 7.15
C TYR A 295 -1.49 -17.47 7.80
N LEU A 296 -1.03 -16.31 8.25
CA LEU A 296 0.24 -16.18 8.96
C LEU A 296 0.21 -16.95 10.29
N PHE A 297 -0.90 -16.88 11.04
CA PHE A 297 -1.11 -17.73 12.22
C PHE A 297 -1.19 -19.21 11.84
N ALA A 298 -2.01 -19.57 10.85
CA ALA A 298 -2.18 -20.97 10.43
C ALA A 298 -0.86 -21.62 9.99
N ASN A 299 0.04 -20.84 9.38
CA ASN A 299 1.34 -21.31 8.88
C ASN A 299 2.47 -21.15 9.92
N GLY A 300 2.22 -20.61 11.11
CA GLY A 300 3.25 -20.37 12.12
C GLY A 300 4.30 -19.32 11.74
N THR A 301 3.99 -18.41 10.82
CA THR A 301 4.92 -17.38 10.31
C THR A 301 4.58 -15.96 10.75
N PHE A 302 3.61 -15.80 11.66
CA PHE A 302 3.18 -14.49 12.17
C PHE A 302 4.31 -13.68 12.82
N ALA A 303 5.23 -14.33 13.55
CA ALA A 303 6.39 -13.65 14.14
C ALA A 303 7.28 -12.96 13.10
N ALA A 304 7.52 -13.60 11.95
CA ALA A 304 8.30 -13.00 10.87
C ALA A 304 7.60 -11.79 10.23
N PHE A 305 6.26 -11.81 10.17
CA PHE A 305 5.49 -10.64 9.75
C PHE A 305 5.64 -9.48 10.75
N VAL A 306 5.58 -9.74 12.06
CA VAL A 306 5.81 -8.70 13.07
C VAL A 306 7.19 -8.06 12.90
N GLU A 307 8.24 -8.87 12.65
CA GLU A 307 9.58 -8.34 12.39
C GLU A 307 9.67 -7.50 11.11
N ASN A 308 8.86 -7.79 10.09
CA ASN A 308 8.75 -6.91 8.92
C ASN A 308 8.01 -5.60 9.25
N VAL A 309 6.97 -5.64 10.07
CA VAL A 309 6.25 -4.44 10.52
C VAL A 309 7.18 -3.52 11.32
N ARG A 310 8.04 -4.06 12.20
CA ARG A 310 9.05 -3.27 12.94
C ARG A 310 10.02 -2.51 12.05
N LYS A 311 10.26 -2.97 10.82
CA LYS A 311 11.13 -2.28 9.87
C LYS A 311 10.46 -1.04 9.29
N LEU A 312 9.13 -0.96 9.25
CA LEU A 312 8.42 0.14 8.59
C LEU A 312 8.59 1.46 9.35
N PRO A 313 8.76 2.60 8.66
CA PRO A 313 8.67 3.91 9.29
C PRO A 313 7.21 4.22 9.65
N ILE A 314 6.89 4.21 10.94
CA ILE A 314 5.54 4.43 11.48
C ILE A 314 5.50 5.64 12.42
N THR A 315 4.29 6.12 12.71
CA THR A 315 3.96 7.13 13.73
C THR A 315 2.85 6.61 14.62
N GLU A 316 2.48 7.37 15.66
CA GLU A 316 1.31 7.11 16.51
C GLU A 316 -0.03 7.12 15.75
N LYS A 317 -0.04 7.60 14.50
CA LYS A 317 -1.21 7.65 13.60
C LYS A 317 -1.21 6.53 12.55
N SER A 318 -0.18 5.69 12.50
CA SER A 318 -0.12 4.58 11.55
C SER A 318 -1.16 3.53 11.90
N LEU A 319 -2.00 3.14 10.93
CA LEU A 319 -3.12 2.22 11.15
C LEU A 319 -2.98 0.92 10.37
N PHE A 320 -3.31 -0.20 10.99
CA PHE A 320 -3.74 -1.39 10.27
C PHE A 320 -5.19 -1.26 9.84
N ILE A 321 -5.51 -1.76 8.65
CA ILE A 321 -6.88 -2.01 8.19
C ILE A 321 -6.98 -3.50 7.91
N ARG A 322 -7.87 -4.20 8.61
CA ARG A 322 -8.01 -5.66 8.54
C ARG A 322 -9.42 -6.05 8.15
N ALA A 323 -9.57 -7.24 7.59
CA ALA A 323 -10.86 -7.86 7.31
C ALA A 323 -10.94 -9.20 8.02
N PHE A 324 -11.71 -9.27 9.10
CA PHE A 324 -11.93 -10.50 9.82
C PHE A 324 -13.08 -11.30 9.20
N PRO A 325 -12.85 -12.55 8.74
CA PRO A 325 -13.92 -13.39 8.22
C PRO A 325 -14.72 -13.96 9.40
N ASN A 326 -16.01 -13.61 9.50
CA ASN A 326 -16.93 -14.03 10.58
C ASN A 326 -17.31 -15.54 10.50
N MET A 327 -16.37 -16.43 10.20
CA MET A 327 -16.62 -17.82 9.81
C MET A 327 -16.91 -18.75 11.00
N ARG A 328 -16.19 -18.60 12.11
CA ARG A 328 -16.37 -19.47 13.30
C ARG A 328 -17.16 -18.77 14.39
N GLU A 329 -16.72 -17.57 14.74
CA GLU A 329 -17.38 -16.72 15.73
C GLU A 329 -17.55 -15.33 15.12
N PRO A 330 -18.73 -14.69 15.27
CA PRO A 330 -18.94 -13.33 14.80
C PRO A 330 -18.10 -12.38 15.67
N HIS A 331 -17.36 -11.49 15.03
CA HIS A 331 -16.61 -10.47 15.75
C HIS A 331 -17.57 -9.54 16.54
N PRO A 332 -17.21 -9.03 17.73
CA PRO A 332 -18.06 -8.10 18.48
C PRO A 332 -18.46 -6.85 17.68
N ALA A 333 -17.55 -6.31 16.87
CA ALA A 333 -17.82 -5.17 15.96
C ALA A 333 -18.49 -5.56 14.63
N ARG A 334 -19.05 -6.77 14.51
CA ARG A 334 -19.68 -7.24 13.26
C ARG A 334 -20.96 -6.46 12.99
N ILE A 335 -21.08 -5.96 11.76
CA ILE A 335 -22.35 -5.48 11.21
C ILE A 335 -23.13 -6.64 10.60
N PRO A 336 -24.40 -6.90 11.00
CA PRO A 336 -25.23 -7.93 10.39
C PRO A 336 -25.36 -7.76 8.88
N GLY A 337 -25.44 -8.87 8.13
CA GLY A 337 -25.51 -8.85 6.67
C GLY A 337 -24.16 -8.87 5.95
N HIS A 338 -23.06 -8.57 6.65
CA HIS A 338 -21.71 -8.59 6.06
C HIS A 338 -20.93 -9.86 6.42
N ARG A 339 -20.26 -10.43 5.41
CA ARG A 339 -19.45 -11.64 5.55
C ARG A 339 -18.18 -11.40 6.36
N LEU A 340 -17.56 -10.24 6.19
CA LEU A 340 -16.35 -9.82 6.89
C LEU A 340 -16.63 -8.62 7.77
N THR A 341 -15.86 -8.49 8.84
CA THR A 341 -15.83 -7.31 9.71
C THR A 341 -14.54 -6.55 9.45
N THR A 342 -14.65 -5.32 8.97
CA THR A 342 -13.48 -4.45 8.78
C THR A 342 -13.10 -3.80 10.10
N LEU A 343 -11.82 -3.89 10.48
CA LEU A 343 -11.29 -3.45 11.77
C LEU A 343 -10.08 -2.54 11.55
N LEU A 344 -9.90 -1.59 12.46
CA LEU A 344 -8.69 -0.79 12.56
C LEU A 344 -7.88 -1.17 13.79
N GLN A 345 -6.59 -0.87 13.78
CA GLN A 345 -5.73 -0.90 14.99
C GLN A 345 -4.54 0.02 14.75
N LYS A 346 -4.04 0.72 15.78
CA LYS A 346 -2.77 1.43 15.63
C LYS A 346 -1.62 0.43 15.50
N VAL A 347 -0.69 0.69 14.59
CA VAL A 347 0.50 -0.16 14.41
C VAL A 347 1.37 -0.14 15.67
N SER A 348 1.39 0.98 16.42
CA SER A 348 2.07 1.08 17.72
C SER A 348 1.50 0.13 18.76
N ASP A 349 0.18 -0.03 18.80
CA ASP A 349 -0.51 -0.85 19.79
C ASP A 349 -0.33 -2.33 19.43
N PHE A 350 -0.43 -2.64 18.13
CA PHE A 350 -0.09 -3.97 17.59
C PHE A 350 1.28 -4.47 18.05
N LEU A 351 2.32 -3.65 17.90
CA LEU A 351 3.68 -4.03 18.29
C LEU A 351 3.82 -4.20 19.82
N GLN A 352 3.24 -3.29 20.59
CA GLN A 352 3.26 -3.36 22.06
C GLN A 352 2.52 -4.58 22.61
N ASP A 353 1.38 -4.91 22.02
CA ASP A 353 0.58 -6.07 22.41
C ASP A 353 1.29 -7.38 22.08
N TYR A 354 1.97 -7.44 20.92
CA TYR A 354 2.81 -8.57 20.58
C TYR A 354 3.97 -8.75 21.58
N ASP A 355 4.64 -7.65 21.96
CA ASP A 355 5.72 -7.68 22.96
C ASP A 355 5.23 -8.14 24.34
N LYS A 356 3.95 -7.89 24.66
CA LYS A 356 3.27 -8.38 25.87
C LYS A 356 2.68 -9.78 25.73
N SER A 357 2.93 -10.47 24.61
CA SER A 357 2.39 -11.81 24.31
C SER A 357 0.86 -11.89 24.32
N LEU A 358 0.17 -10.82 23.93
CA LEU A 358 -1.31 -10.77 23.90
C LEU A 358 -1.94 -11.45 22.68
N TYR A 359 -1.13 -11.97 21.75
CA TYR A 359 -1.60 -12.62 20.52
C TYR A 359 -1.25 -14.12 20.48
N PRO A 360 -1.76 -14.96 21.40
CA PRO A 360 -1.54 -16.40 21.34
C PRO A 360 -2.17 -17.05 20.10
N ASP A 361 -3.20 -16.42 19.52
CA ASP A 361 -3.89 -16.88 18.32
C ASP A 361 -4.48 -15.71 17.51
N TYR A 362 -5.04 -16.04 16.34
CA TYR A 362 -5.64 -15.06 15.44
C TYR A 362 -6.87 -14.37 16.05
N TRP A 363 -7.64 -15.06 16.90
CA TRP A 363 -8.81 -14.46 17.55
C TRP A 363 -8.40 -13.35 18.51
N SER A 364 -7.35 -13.60 19.29
CA SER A 364 -6.76 -12.64 20.22
C SER A 364 -6.23 -11.42 19.47
N LEU A 365 -5.60 -11.58 18.30
CA LEU A 365 -5.18 -10.46 17.45
C LEU A 365 -6.35 -9.56 17.07
N VAL A 366 -7.45 -10.14 16.58
CA VAL A 366 -8.56 -9.33 16.04
C VAL A 366 -9.46 -8.74 17.12
N THR A 367 -9.44 -9.29 18.34
CA THR A 367 -10.26 -8.82 19.47
C THR A 367 -9.52 -7.97 20.50
N THR A 368 -8.19 -7.91 20.45
CA THR A 368 -7.39 -7.10 21.39
C THR A 368 -7.09 -5.72 20.79
N HIS A 369 -7.49 -4.66 21.51
CA HIS A 369 -7.26 -3.25 21.14
C HIS A 369 -7.62 -2.91 19.68
N TYR A 370 -8.59 -3.61 19.10
CA TYR A 370 -9.15 -3.22 17.81
C TYR A 370 -9.95 -1.93 17.98
N ILE A 371 -10.13 -1.23 16.87
CA ILE A 371 -10.97 -0.04 16.78
C ILE A 371 -12.11 -0.38 15.82
N ALA A 372 -13.34 -0.36 16.35
CA ALA A 372 -14.55 -0.59 15.58
C ALA A 372 -14.81 0.56 14.60
N ALA A 373 -15.61 0.29 13.57
CA ALA A 373 -16.12 1.33 12.69
C ALA A 373 -17.13 2.27 13.41
N GLU A 374 -17.87 1.75 14.39
CA GLU A 374 -18.98 2.44 15.08
C GLU A 374 -18.59 3.16 16.39
N GLU A 375 -17.43 2.85 16.99
CA GLU A 375 -17.03 3.48 18.26
C GLU A 375 -16.40 4.86 18.01
N PRO A 376 -16.75 5.94 18.76
CA PRO A 376 -16.23 7.30 18.58
C PRO A 376 -14.71 7.44 18.59
#